data_AF-A0A7W0SQ84-F1
#
_entry.id   AF-A0A7W0SQ84-F1
#
_cell.length_a   1.000
_cell.length_b   1.000
_cell.length_c   1.000
_cell.angle_alpha   90.00
_cell.angle_beta   90.00
_cell.angle_gamma   90.00
#
_symmetry.space_group_name_H-M   'P 1'
#
loop_
_entity.id
_entity.type
_entity.pdbx_description
1 polymer ?
#
loop_
_entity_poly.entity_id
_entity_poly.type
_entity_poly.pdbx_seq_one_letter_code
_entity_poly.pdbx_strand_id
1 'polypeptide(L)'
;GLFIPHGGGDEIEASSRYQRHSAGAEVAAAFLELDLSSDARPYLPSVTMPTLVLHRRGDRTVPISRGRELAALLPNARFVTLSGDSHLPWADDQRELQRALAGFLDDVVHAASNGDSPLSGRETEVLRLVAAGLSNREIASSLVLSEHTVHRHVANILRKLTQSSRAAAAAHATRVGLI
;
A
#
# COMPACT_ATOMS: atom_id res chain seq x y z
N GLY A 1 -1.67 -13.91 26.12
CA GLY A 1 -2.98 -14.30 25.55
C GLY A 1 -2.81 -14.91 24.17
N LEU A 2 -3.87 -15.38 23.50
CA LEU A 2 -3.75 -16.03 22.18
C LEU A 2 -3.14 -15.10 21.10
N PHE A 3 -3.61 -13.85 21.01
CA PHE A 3 -3.17 -12.88 20.00
C PHE A 3 -1.93 -12.07 20.38
N ILE A 4 -1.62 -11.98 21.67
CA ILE A 4 -0.45 -11.28 22.22
C ILE A 4 0.12 -12.18 23.32
N PRO A 5 0.96 -13.19 22.99
CA PRO A 5 1.43 -14.18 23.95
C PRO A 5 2.23 -13.58 25.10
N HIS A 6 3.04 -12.57 24.82
CA HIS A 6 3.93 -11.90 25.77
C HIS A 6 3.45 -10.51 26.23
N GLY A 7 2.19 -10.15 25.92
CA GLY A 7 1.64 -8.86 26.34
C GLY A 7 1.53 -8.75 27.86
N GLY A 8 1.77 -7.55 28.40
CA GLY A 8 1.57 -7.25 29.82
C GLY A 8 0.11 -7.43 30.25
N GLY A 9 -0.14 -7.53 31.57
CA GLY A 9 -1.50 -7.66 32.11
C GLY A 9 -2.45 -6.58 31.60
N ASP A 10 -2.00 -5.33 31.60
CA ASP A 10 -2.75 -4.17 31.11
C ASP A 10 -3.04 -4.25 29.60
N GLU A 11 -2.11 -4.78 28.80
CA GLU A 11 -2.29 -4.92 27.35
C GLU A 11 -3.30 -6.02 27.00
N ILE A 12 -3.23 -7.15 27.72
CA ILE A 12 -4.18 -8.25 27.58
C ILE A 12 -5.59 -7.78 28.01
N GLU A 13 -5.69 -7.04 29.11
CA GLU A 13 -6.97 -6.50 29.57
C GLU A 13 -7.52 -5.45 28.60
N ALA A 14 -6.69 -4.54 28.11
CA ALA A 14 -7.07 -3.55 27.11
C ALA A 14 -7.56 -4.21 25.82
N SER A 15 -6.87 -5.24 25.33
CA SER A 15 -7.30 -6.02 24.16
C SER A 15 -8.64 -6.73 24.41
N SER A 16 -8.79 -7.36 25.58
CA SER A 16 -10.04 -8.05 25.96
C SER A 16 -11.21 -7.09 26.10
N ARG A 17 -10.96 -5.89 26.66
CA ARG A 17 -11.95 -4.82 26.78
C ARG A 17 -12.34 -4.30 25.40
N TYR A 18 -11.37 -4.06 24.51
CA TYR A 18 -11.62 -3.64 23.13
C TYR A 18 -12.52 -4.64 22.41
N GLN A 19 -12.19 -5.93 22.44
CA GLN A 19 -13.00 -6.98 21.80
C GLN A 19 -14.46 -6.98 22.27
N ARG A 20 -14.69 -6.89 23.60
CA ARG A 20 -16.04 -6.82 24.18
C ARG A 20 -16.82 -5.55 23.80
N HIS A 21 -16.12 -4.43 23.57
CA HIS A 21 -16.76 -3.19 23.10
C HIS A 21 -17.04 -3.23 21.60
N SER A 22 -16.23 -3.97 20.82
CA SER A 22 -16.40 -4.08 19.37
C SER A 22 -17.61 -4.93 18.99
N ALA A 23 -17.79 -6.09 19.62
CA ALA A 23 -18.88 -7.01 19.30
C ALA A 23 -19.28 -7.88 20.51
N GLY A 24 -20.55 -8.24 20.58
CA GLY A 24 -21.03 -9.30 21.46
C GLY A 24 -20.51 -10.68 21.01
N ALA A 25 -20.48 -11.65 21.93
CA ALA A 25 -19.90 -12.97 21.67
C ALA A 25 -20.53 -13.69 20.47
N GLU A 26 -21.84 -13.59 20.29
CA GLU A 26 -22.56 -14.18 19.15
C GLU A 26 -22.13 -13.59 17.81
N VAL A 27 -22.05 -12.26 17.73
CA VAL A 27 -21.59 -11.55 16.53
C VAL A 27 -20.14 -11.89 16.22
N ALA A 28 -19.29 -11.96 17.25
CA ALA A 28 -17.88 -12.35 17.09
C ALA A 28 -17.74 -13.79 16.57
N ALA A 29 -18.57 -14.72 17.06
CA ALA A 29 -18.57 -16.10 16.57
C ALA A 29 -19.04 -16.19 15.12
N ALA A 30 -20.16 -15.56 14.77
CA ALA A 30 -20.66 -15.52 13.40
C ALA A 30 -19.67 -14.86 12.42
N PHE A 31 -19.00 -13.79 12.85
CA PHE A 31 -17.94 -13.14 12.07
C PHE A 31 -16.75 -14.08 11.85
N LEU A 32 -16.30 -14.78 12.89
CA LEU A 32 -15.20 -15.74 12.77
C LEU A 32 -15.56 -16.91 11.85
N GLU A 33 -16.79 -17.43 11.90
CA GLU A 33 -17.28 -18.47 10.98
C GLU A 33 -17.28 -17.98 9.52
N LEU A 34 -17.71 -16.74 9.30
CA LEU A 34 -17.68 -16.12 7.97
C LEU A 34 -16.23 -15.95 7.46
N ASP A 35 -15.33 -15.46 8.31
CA ASP A 35 -13.91 -15.31 7.96
C ASP A 35 -13.27 -16.65 7.62
N LEU A 36 -13.55 -17.70 8.40
CA LEU A 36 -12.99 -19.04 8.19
C LEU A 36 -13.58 -19.78 6.98
N SER A 37 -14.80 -19.44 6.56
CA SER A 37 -15.46 -20.04 5.39
C SER A 37 -15.19 -19.30 4.08
N SER A 38 -14.63 -18.09 4.14
CA SER A 38 -14.31 -17.28 2.96
C SER A 38 -13.04 -17.76 2.26
N ASP A 39 -13.15 -18.10 0.97
CA ASP A 39 -12.01 -18.54 0.16
C ASP A 39 -11.63 -17.50 -0.91
N ALA A 40 -10.50 -16.81 -0.67
CA ALA A 40 -9.96 -15.84 -1.60
C ALA A 40 -9.00 -16.43 -2.65
N ARG A 41 -8.61 -17.71 -2.55
CA ARG A 41 -7.60 -18.34 -3.42
C ARG A 41 -7.88 -18.19 -4.92
N PRO A 42 -9.14 -18.30 -5.40
CA PRO A 42 -9.43 -18.12 -6.82
C PRO A 42 -9.09 -16.72 -7.37
N TYR A 43 -9.00 -15.71 -6.50
CA TYR A 43 -8.77 -14.31 -6.90
C TYR A 43 -7.31 -13.89 -6.76
N LEU A 44 -6.48 -14.61 -5.98
CA LEU A 44 -5.08 -14.25 -5.74
C LEU A 44 -4.26 -14.09 -7.03
N PRO A 45 -4.45 -14.92 -8.09
CA PRO A 45 -3.73 -14.73 -9.35
C PRO A 45 -4.01 -13.40 -10.07
N SER A 46 -5.14 -12.74 -9.79
CA SER A 46 -5.48 -11.45 -10.40
C SER A 46 -4.79 -10.25 -9.73
N VAL A 47 -4.14 -10.45 -8.58
CA VAL A 47 -3.39 -9.42 -7.86
C VAL A 47 -2.01 -9.29 -8.50
N THR A 48 -1.93 -8.54 -9.59
CA THR A 48 -0.71 -8.42 -10.40
C THR A 48 0.23 -7.29 -9.97
N MET A 49 -0.21 -6.38 -9.12
CA MET A 49 0.68 -5.35 -8.55
C MET A 49 1.75 -5.98 -7.64
N PRO A 50 2.92 -5.34 -7.49
CA PRO A 50 3.87 -5.73 -6.44
C PRO A 50 3.17 -5.85 -5.10
N THR A 51 3.37 -6.96 -4.40
CA THR A 51 2.67 -7.26 -3.15
C THR A 51 3.66 -7.65 -2.08
N LEU A 52 3.47 -7.19 -0.84
CA LEU A 52 4.26 -7.59 0.31
C LEU A 52 3.39 -8.46 1.24
N VAL A 53 3.87 -9.66 1.56
CA VAL A 53 3.26 -10.55 2.55
C VAL A 53 4.16 -10.62 3.77
N LEU A 54 3.65 -10.16 4.91
CA LEU A 54 4.37 -10.14 6.20
C LEU A 54 3.78 -11.17 7.14
N HIS A 55 4.63 -11.96 7.82
CA HIS A 55 4.16 -12.97 8.78
C HIS A 55 5.16 -13.14 9.93
N ARG A 56 4.70 -13.19 11.18
CA ARG A 56 5.57 -13.47 12.33
C ARG A 56 5.91 -14.96 12.46
N ARG A 57 7.18 -15.28 12.70
CA ARG A 57 7.65 -16.68 12.75
C ARG A 57 6.94 -17.51 13.83
N GLY A 58 6.58 -16.91 14.95
CA GLY A 58 5.97 -17.58 16.08
C GLY A 58 4.44 -17.47 16.16
N ASP A 59 3.76 -16.87 15.17
CA ASP A 59 2.31 -16.61 15.24
C ASP A 59 1.54 -17.90 15.62
N ARG A 60 0.86 -17.84 16.77
CA ARG A 60 0.13 -18.97 17.36
C ARG A 60 -1.32 -19.05 16.89
N THR A 61 -1.84 -18.00 16.28
CA THR A 61 -3.19 -17.92 15.74
C THR A 61 -3.20 -18.43 14.31
N VAL A 62 -2.27 -17.96 13.47
CA VAL A 62 -2.16 -18.35 12.07
C VAL A 62 -0.75 -18.87 11.79
N PRO A 63 -0.58 -20.18 11.51
CA PRO A 63 0.73 -20.75 11.24
C PRO A 63 1.41 -20.08 10.05
N ILE A 64 2.73 -19.89 10.14
CA ILE A 64 3.54 -19.26 9.08
C ILE A 64 3.43 -19.94 7.70
N SER A 65 3.07 -21.23 7.67
CA SER A 65 2.80 -21.95 6.41
C SER A 65 1.70 -21.27 5.59
N ARG A 66 0.70 -20.64 6.24
CA ARG A 66 -0.37 -19.91 5.56
C ARG A 66 0.11 -18.63 4.91
N GLY A 67 1.00 -17.87 5.56
CA GLY A 67 1.65 -16.72 4.95
C GLY A 67 2.50 -17.11 3.73
N ARG A 68 3.20 -18.24 3.80
CA ARG A 68 3.97 -18.79 2.67
C ARG A 68 3.06 -19.22 1.51
N GLU A 69 1.98 -19.93 1.81
CA GLU A 69 0.97 -20.35 0.83
C GLU A 69 0.37 -19.13 0.12
N LEU A 70 -0.05 -18.11 0.87
CA LEU A 70 -0.57 -16.85 0.33
C LEU A 70 0.44 -16.18 -0.61
N ALA A 71 1.70 -16.05 -0.19
CA ALA A 71 2.74 -15.44 -1.02
C ALA A 71 3.02 -16.26 -2.29
N ALA A 72 2.95 -17.59 -2.24
CA ALA A 72 3.16 -18.46 -3.40
C ALA A 72 2.04 -18.36 -4.44
N LEU A 73 0.81 -18.03 -4.01
CA LEU A 73 -0.34 -17.85 -4.89
C LEU A 73 -0.43 -16.44 -5.52
N LEU A 74 0.37 -15.50 -5.03
CA LEU A 74 0.42 -14.12 -5.53
C LEU A 74 1.58 -13.96 -6.53
N PRO A 75 1.33 -13.59 -7.80
CA PRO A 75 2.36 -13.60 -8.85
C PRO A 75 3.60 -12.75 -8.57
N ASN A 76 3.42 -11.60 -7.92
CA ASN A 76 4.46 -10.61 -7.67
C ASN A 76 4.63 -10.34 -6.16
N ALA A 77 4.50 -11.38 -5.33
CA ALA A 77 4.63 -11.24 -3.90
C ALA A 77 6.07 -11.40 -3.39
N ARG A 78 6.44 -10.53 -2.47
CA ARG A 78 7.60 -10.69 -1.60
C ARG A 78 7.12 -11.19 -0.23
N PHE A 79 7.62 -12.34 0.19
CA PHE A 79 7.36 -12.86 1.55
C PHE A 79 8.46 -12.42 2.51
N VAL A 80 8.08 -11.76 3.60
CA VAL A 80 8.99 -11.35 4.67
C VAL A 80 8.53 -11.93 5.99
N THR A 81 9.44 -12.63 6.65
CA THR A 81 9.22 -13.15 7.99
C THR A 81 9.67 -12.12 9.02
N LEU A 82 8.80 -11.82 9.98
CA LEU A 82 9.10 -10.97 11.13
C LEU A 82 9.42 -11.83 12.36
N SER A 83 10.20 -11.29 13.27
CA SER A 83 10.47 -11.91 14.57
C SER A 83 9.25 -11.76 15.50
N GLY A 84 9.19 -12.59 16.54
CA GLY A 84 8.09 -12.58 17.52
C GLY A 84 6.98 -13.58 17.23
N ASP A 85 5.97 -13.58 18.09
CA ASP A 85 4.85 -14.53 18.10
C ASP A 85 3.47 -13.88 18.28
N SER A 86 3.41 -12.55 18.34
CA SER A 86 2.13 -11.83 18.39
C SER A 86 1.40 -11.89 17.05
N HIS A 87 0.09 -12.10 17.09
CA HIS A 87 -0.75 -12.05 15.90
C HIS A 87 -1.05 -10.60 15.47
N LEU A 88 -1.11 -9.67 16.43
CA LEU A 88 -1.44 -8.27 16.14
C LEU A 88 -0.27 -7.53 15.47
N PRO A 89 -0.47 -6.83 14.35
CA PRO A 89 0.63 -6.22 13.61
C PRO A 89 1.36 -5.13 14.42
N TRP A 90 0.68 -4.42 15.31
CA TRP A 90 1.26 -3.36 16.17
C TRP A 90 1.98 -3.85 17.44
N ALA A 91 1.99 -5.17 17.71
CA ALA A 91 2.74 -5.76 18.82
C ALA A 91 4.20 -6.08 18.42
N ASP A 92 5.04 -6.55 19.35
CA ASP A 92 6.46 -6.88 19.13
C ASP A 92 7.28 -5.73 18.49
N ASP A 93 8.35 -6.05 17.75
CA ASP A 93 9.28 -5.06 17.18
C ASP A 93 8.68 -4.28 16.00
N GLN A 94 8.13 -3.10 16.33
CA GLN A 94 7.60 -2.17 15.33
C GLN A 94 8.66 -1.62 14.36
N ARG A 95 9.95 -1.59 14.75
CA ARG A 95 11.02 -1.13 13.84
C ARG A 95 11.34 -2.15 12.77
N GLU A 96 11.21 -3.45 13.06
CA GLU A 96 11.34 -4.50 12.06
C GLU A 96 10.22 -4.41 11.02
N LEU A 97 8.97 -4.28 11.47
CA LEU A 97 7.81 -4.05 10.61
C LEU A 97 7.98 -2.81 9.72
N GLN A 98 8.35 -1.67 10.32
CA GLN A 98 8.56 -0.41 9.61
C GLN A 98 9.67 -0.51 8.55
N ARG A 99 10.79 -1.18 8.85
CA ARG A 99 11.87 -1.39 7.87
C ARG A 99 11.41 -2.22 6.68
N ALA A 100 10.64 -3.28 6.91
CA ALA A 100 10.12 -4.12 5.83
C ALA A 100 9.14 -3.34 4.94
N LEU A 101 8.25 -2.54 5.54
CA LEU A 101 7.31 -1.69 4.80
C LEU A 101 8.03 -0.61 4.00
N ALA A 102 8.95 0.13 4.64
CA ALA A 102 9.70 1.20 3.99
C ALA A 102 10.51 0.69 2.80
N GLY A 103 11.26 -0.40 2.98
CA GLY A 103 12.05 -0.99 1.89
C GLY A 103 11.18 -1.43 0.70
N PHE A 104 10.02 -2.04 0.97
CA PHE A 104 9.10 -2.42 -0.10
C PHE A 104 8.51 -1.20 -0.83
N LEU A 105 8.12 -0.15 -0.09
CA LEU A 105 7.57 1.06 -0.68
C LEU A 105 8.62 1.80 -1.52
N ASP A 106 9.87 1.86 -1.04
CA ASP A 106 10.98 2.43 -1.80
C ASP A 106 11.20 1.67 -3.10
N ASP A 107 11.24 0.33 -3.07
CA ASP A 107 11.37 -0.52 -4.25
C ASP A 107 10.24 -0.24 -5.27
N VAL A 108 8.99 -0.13 -4.81
CA VAL A 108 7.83 0.14 -5.68
C VAL A 108 7.90 1.55 -6.27
N VAL A 109 8.31 2.55 -5.49
CA VAL A 109 8.48 3.93 -5.98
C VAL A 109 9.59 3.99 -7.02
N HIS A 110 10.70 3.27 -6.80
CA HIS A 110 11.82 3.22 -7.74
C HIS A 110 11.43 2.49 -9.03
N ALA A 111 10.73 1.36 -8.93
CA ALA A 111 10.21 0.64 -10.09
C ALA A 111 9.22 1.49 -10.91
N ALA A 112 8.35 2.25 -10.24
CA ALA A 112 7.41 3.16 -10.89
C ALA A 112 8.11 4.36 -11.57
N SER A 113 9.32 4.73 -11.15
CA SER A 113 10.16 5.73 -11.82
C SER A 113 11.08 5.15 -12.91
N ASN A 114 11.30 3.83 -12.93
CA ASN A 114 12.23 3.16 -13.85
C ASN A 114 11.57 2.66 -15.15
N GLY A 115 10.27 2.85 -15.35
CA GLY A 115 9.60 2.53 -16.61
C GLY A 115 9.81 3.64 -17.65
N ASP A 116 11.02 3.78 -18.22
CA ASP A 116 11.46 4.71 -19.29
C ASP A 116 11.10 6.21 -19.16
N SER A 117 10.24 6.57 -18.22
CA SER A 117 9.68 7.89 -17.99
C SER A 117 9.80 8.21 -16.50
N PRO A 118 10.39 9.36 -16.13
CA PRO A 118 10.48 9.81 -14.73
C PRO A 118 9.12 10.17 -14.12
N LEU A 119 8.02 10.03 -14.87
CA LEU A 119 6.67 10.39 -14.47
C LEU A 119 5.79 9.14 -14.39
N SER A 120 4.92 9.09 -13.38
CA SER A 120 3.84 8.10 -13.34
C SER A 120 2.86 8.31 -14.50
N GLY A 121 2.05 7.28 -14.81
CA GLY A 121 1.01 7.39 -15.84
C GLY A 121 0.09 8.59 -15.63
N ARG A 122 -0.31 8.86 -14.37
CA ARG A 122 -1.16 10.00 -14.04
C ARG A 122 -0.48 11.35 -14.20
N GLU A 123 0.79 11.45 -13.82
CA GLU A 123 1.59 12.66 -14.05
C GLU A 123 1.80 12.93 -15.55
N THR A 124 1.95 11.87 -16.35
CA THR A 124 2.06 11.97 -17.80
C THR A 124 0.76 12.49 -18.43
N GLU A 125 -0.40 11.99 -18.01
CA GLU A 125 -1.72 12.50 -18.43
C GLU A 125 -1.89 13.99 -18.09
N VAL A 126 -1.57 14.37 -16.85
CA VAL A 126 -1.62 15.78 -16.42
C VAL A 126 -0.67 16.63 -17.27
N LEU A 127 0.56 16.14 -17.53
CA LEU A 127 1.54 16.87 -18.33
C LEU A 127 1.11 17.06 -19.79
N ARG A 128 0.43 16.08 -20.41
CA ARG A 128 -0.15 16.23 -21.76
C ARG A 128 -1.18 17.36 -21.80
N LEU A 129 -2.07 17.43 -20.81
CA LEU A 129 -3.07 18.51 -20.74
C LEU A 129 -2.43 19.87 -20.42
N VAL A 130 -1.36 19.88 -19.61
CA VAL A 130 -0.55 21.09 -19.38
C VAL A 130 0.09 21.57 -20.68
N ALA A 131 0.62 20.66 -21.51
CA ALA A 131 1.20 20.97 -22.81
C ALA A 131 0.15 21.44 -23.84
N ALA A 132 -1.09 20.95 -23.72
CA ALA A 132 -2.24 21.45 -24.47
C ALA A 132 -2.75 22.82 -23.96
N GLY A 133 -2.14 23.40 -22.93
CA GLY A 133 -2.45 24.74 -22.44
C GLY A 133 -3.57 24.84 -21.40
N LEU A 134 -4.12 23.71 -20.94
CA LEU A 134 -5.27 23.72 -20.01
C LEU A 134 -4.88 24.21 -18.61
N SER A 135 -5.73 25.03 -18.00
CA SER A 135 -5.63 25.43 -16.60
C SER A 135 -5.85 24.25 -15.63
N ASN A 136 -5.44 24.40 -14.37
CA ASN A 136 -5.64 23.34 -13.36
C ASN A 136 -7.14 22.99 -13.19
N ARG A 137 -8.03 23.96 -13.37
CA ARG A 137 -9.48 23.78 -13.31
C ARG A 137 -10.02 22.97 -14.48
N GLU A 138 -9.54 23.24 -15.68
CA GLU A 138 -9.92 22.46 -16.87
C GLU A 138 -9.37 21.04 -16.76
N ILE A 139 -8.12 20.87 -16.36
CA ILE A 139 -7.51 19.55 -16.12
C ILE A 139 -8.29 18.77 -15.07
N ALA A 140 -8.66 19.41 -13.96
CA ALA A 140 -9.46 18.80 -12.90
C ALA A 140 -10.80 18.28 -13.44
N SER A 141 -11.44 19.07 -14.30
CA SER A 141 -12.70 18.69 -14.96
C SER A 141 -12.51 17.53 -15.95
N SER A 142 -11.48 17.59 -16.80
CA SER A 142 -11.18 16.52 -17.78
C SER A 142 -10.82 15.20 -17.13
N LEU A 143 -10.17 15.23 -15.96
CA LEU A 143 -9.63 14.06 -15.30
C LEU A 143 -10.48 13.58 -14.10
N VAL A 144 -11.61 14.23 -13.83
CA VAL A 144 -12.50 13.98 -12.66
C VAL A 144 -11.71 14.03 -11.35
N LEU A 145 -11.00 15.13 -11.12
CA LEU A 145 -10.18 15.40 -9.93
C LEU A 145 -10.55 16.74 -9.27
N SER A 146 -10.04 16.99 -8.07
CA SER A 146 -10.04 18.34 -7.48
C SER A 146 -8.91 19.21 -8.05
N GLU A 147 -9.10 20.53 -8.10
CA GLU A 147 -8.04 21.46 -8.50
C GLU A 147 -6.79 21.36 -7.61
N HIS A 148 -6.97 21.07 -6.31
CA HIS A 148 -5.87 20.85 -5.38
C HIS A 148 -5.04 19.62 -5.76
N THR A 149 -5.70 18.52 -6.15
CA THR A 149 -5.04 17.30 -6.61
C THR A 149 -4.21 17.58 -7.87
N VAL A 150 -4.76 18.34 -8.83
CA VAL A 150 -4.03 18.73 -10.04
C VAL A 150 -2.81 19.60 -9.71
N HIS A 151 -2.97 20.59 -8.82
CA HIS A 151 -1.84 21.40 -8.37
C HIS A 151 -0.71 20.53 -7.78
N ARG A 152 -1.06 19.55 -6.93
CA ARG A 152 -0.07 18.62 -6.38
C ARG A 152 0.64 17.79 -7.45
N HIS A 153 -0.09 17.31 -8.47
CA HIS A 153 0.52 16.62 -9.60
C HIS A 153 1.47 17.53 -10.39
N VAL A 154 1.09 18.77 -10.70
CA VAL A 154 1.96 19.73 -11.39
C VAL A 154 3.23 19.98 -10.58
N ALA A 155 3.13 20.22 -9.27
CA ALA A 155 4.30 20.41 -8.41
C ALA A 155 5.26 19.20 -8.43
N ASN A 156 4.71 17.99 -8.40
CA ASN A 156 5.51 16.77 -8.50
C ASN A 156 6.18 16.61 -9.87
N ILE A 157 5.48 16.94 -10.96
CA ILE A 157 6.04 16.93 -12.32
C ILE A 157 7.22 17.90 -12.42
N LEU A 158 7.06 19.14 -11.94
CA LEU A 158 8.14 20.14 -11.94
C LEU A 158 9.37 19.64 -11.20
N ARG A 159 9.17 19.06 -10.01
CA ARG A 159 10.25 18.48 -9.21
C ARG A 159 10.93 17.31 -9.92
N LYS A 160 10.17 16.40 -10.53
CA LYS A 160 10.68 15.21 -11.21
C LYS A 160 11.43 15.52 -12.50
N LEU A 161 10.97 16.51 -13.26
CA LEU A 161 11.63 16.98 -14.50
C LEU A 161 12.71 18.05 -14.25
N THR A 162 12.92 18.45 -12.99
CA THR A 162 13.83 19.54 -12.62
C THR A 162 13.52 20.83 -13.38
N GLN A 163 12.24 21.19 -13.50
CA GLN A 163 11.78 22.38 -14.22
C GLN A 163 11.14 23.38 -13.25
N SER A 164 11.39 24.67 -13.47
CA SER A 164 10.91 25.74 -12.61
C SER A 164 9.49 26.23 -12.94
N SER A 165 8.93 25.82 -14.08
CA SER A 165 7.59 26.24 -14.50
C SER A 165 6.88 25.18 -15.31
N ARG A 166 5.54 25.22 -15.31
CA ARG A 166 4.70 24.31 -16.10
C ARG A 166 4.96 24.40 -17.60
N ALA A 167 5.28 25.59 -18.10
CA ALA A 167 5.65 25.80 -19.51
C ALA A 167 7.00 25.15 -19.83
N ALA A 168 7.99 25.29 -18.93
CA ALA A 168 9.29 24.63 -19.08
C ALA A 168 9.17 23.10 -19.03
N ALA A 169 8.30 22.57 -18.15
CA ALA A 169 7.98 21.14 -18.09
C ALA A 169 7.36 20.61 -19.38
N ALA A 170 6.35 21.31 -19.92
CA ALA A 170 5.73 20.92 -21.20
C ALA A 170 6.76 20.94 -22.35
N ALA A 171 7.52 22.03 -22.49
CA ALA A 171 8.53 22.16 -23.54
C ALA A 171 9.65 21.11 -23.42
N HIS A 172 10.10 20.83 -22.20
CA HIS A 172 11.08 19.78 -21.95
C HIS A 172 10.54 18.42 -22.37
N ALA A 173 9.34 18.06 -21.94
CA ALA A 173 8.76 16.75 -22.16
C ALA A 173 8.49 16.46 -23.64
N THR A 174 8.02 17.44 -24.42
CA THR A 174 7.90 17.30 -25.88
C THR A 174 9.27 17.11 -26.55
N ARG A 175 10.29 17.87 -26.13
CA ARG A 175 11.64 17.78 -26.72
C ARG A 175 12.30 16.41 -26.51
N VAL A 176 12.04 15.77 -25.37
CA VAL A 176 12.65 14.48 -25.03
C VAL A 176 11.74 13.28 -25.36
N GLY A 177 10.58 13.51 -25.98
CA GLY A 177 9.64 12.45 -26.38
C GLY A 177 8.88 11.79 -25.21
N LEU A 178 8.73 12.49 -24.08
CA LEU A 178 7.92 12.01 -22.95
C LEU A 178 6.41 12.18 -23.19
N ILE A 179 6.02 13.14 -24.05
CA ILE A 179 4.65 13.41 -24.50
C ILE A 179 4.62 13.88 -25.96
#